data_AF-A0A7S2N0S4-F1
#
_entry.id   AF-A0A7S2N0S4-F1
#
_cell.length_a   1.000
_cell.length_b   1.000
_cell.length_c   1.000
_cell.angle_alpha   90.00
_cell.angle_beta   90.00
_cell.angle_gamma   90.00
#
_symmetry.space_group_name_H-M   'P 1'
#
loop_
_entity.id
_entity.type
_entity.pdbx_description
1 polymer ?
#
loop_
_entity_poly.entity_id
_entity_poly.type
_entity_poly.pdbx_seq_one_letter_code
_entity_poly.pdbx_strand_id
1 'polypeptide(L)'
;AKSYVDVVSLEIPDGRFLAAIRNALTYQQSARLQDPSRGVMQVRFLFGHLLGESSALLPLPVIAAITNLGSDTTLKLLLRDIMRNIDSETLKTNKQPLIRAAAGTLRFWPDSWNHAKIVAADGERMIQGGINFWTR
;
A
#
# COMPACT_ATOMS: atom_id res chain seq x y z
N ALA A 1 5.49 -2.51 14.02
CA ALA A 1 6.09 -3.63 13.29
C ALA A 1 7.61 -3.52 13.35
N LYS A 2 8.33 -4.64 13.34
CA LYS A 2 9.79 -4.73 13.36
C LYS A 2 10.34 -4.70 11.93
N SER A 3 9.79 -5.52 11.05
CA SER A 3 10.40 -5.85 9.75
C SER A 3 9.42 -5.77 8.58
N TYR A 4 8.14 -6.14 8.75
CA TYR A 4 7.18 -6.12 7.64
C TYR A 4 5.75 -5.73 8.04
N VAL A 5 5.09 -4.99 7.15
CA VAL A 5 3.68 -4.60 7.23
C VAL A 5 3.00 -4.85 5.88
N ASP A 6 1.84 -5.48 5.90
CA ASP A 6 1.00 -5.70 4.72
C ASP A 6 -0.33 -4.98 4.90
N VAL A 7 -0.71 -4.16 3.92
CA VAL A 7 -2.00 -3.46 3.87
C VAL A 7 -2.71 -3.88 2.58
N VAL A 8 -3.77 -4.66 2.75
CA VAL A 8 -4.59 -5.19 1.66
C VAL A 8 -5.97 -4.54 1.75
N SER A 9 -6.49 -4.02 0.63
CA SER A 9 -7.81 -3.36 0.57
C SER A 9 -8.43 -3.53 -0.82
N LEU A 10 -9.73 -3.27 -0.98
CA LEU A 10 -10.36 -3.24 -2.30
C LEU A 10 -9.83 -2.07 -3.15
N GLU A 11 -9.94 -0.85 -2.66
CA GLU A 11 -9.32 0.33 -3.28
C GLU A 11 -8.29 0.96 -2.32
N ILE A 12 -7.62 1.99 -2.82
CA ILE A 12 -6.74 2.87 -2.04
C ILE A 12 -7.52 3.46 -0.83
N PRO A 13 -6.96 3.45 0.38
CA PRO A 13 -7.60 4.05 1.55
C PRO A 13 -7.77 5.57 1.40
N ASP A 14 -8.84 6.12 1.96
CA ASP A 14 -9.08 7.57 1.98
C ASP A 14 -9.19 8.13 3.42
N GLY A 15 -9.36 9.45 3.51
CA GLY A 15 -9.69 10.18 4.74
C GLY A 15 -8.91 9.73 5.98
N ARG A 16 -9.65 9.31 7.02
CA ARG A 16 -9.08 8.90 8.31
C ARG A 16 -8.26 7.60 8.23
N PHE A 17 -8.55 6.71 7.28
CA PHE A 17 -7.78 5.47 7.10
C PHE A 17 -6.41 5.76 6.48
N LEU A 18 -6.37 6.60 5.44
CA LEU A 18 -5.10 7.05 4.85
C LEU A 18 -4.27 7.88 5.83
N ALA A 19 -4.93 8.76 6.60
CA ALA A 19 -4.26 9.52 7.67
C ALA A 19 -3.65 8.61 8.75
N ALA A 20 -4.36 7.57 9.19
CA ALA A 20 -3.83 6.60 10.15
C ALA A 20 -2.59 5.86 9.61
N ILE A 21 -2.59 5.47 8.33
CA ILE A 21 -1.43 4.85 7.66
C ILE A 21 -0.24 5.83 7.58
N ARG A 22 -0.46 7.08 7.11
CA ARG A 22 0.58 8.14 7.08
C ARG A 22 1.22 8.35 8.45
N ASN A 23 0.39 8.46 9.49
CA ASN A 23 0.84 8.73 10.87
C ASN A 23 1.62 7.53 11.45
N ALA A 24 1.13 6.30 11.24
CA ALA A 24 1.81 5.09 11.68
C ALA A 24 3.19 4.94 11.03
N LEU A 25 3.31 5.18 9.72
CA LEU A 25 4.59 5.07 9.01
C LEU A 25 5.55 6.20 9.38
N THR A 26 5.06 7.43 9.57
CA THR A 26 5.86 8.54 10.11
C THR A 26 6.43 8.20 11.49
N TYR A 27 5.60 7.69 12.41
CA TYR A 27 6.05 7.23 13.73
C TYR A 27 7.09 6.10 13.64
N GLN A 28 6.88 5.11 12.76
CA GLN A 28 7.81 4.00 12.55
C GLN A 28 9.15 4.45 11.95
N GLN A 29 9.18 5.53 11.16
CA GLN A 29 10.40 6.16 10.64
C GLN A 29 11.14 6.90 11.76
N SER A 30 10.47 7.78 12.49
CA SER A 30 11.08 8.53 13.60
C SER A 30 11.68 7.59 14.66
N ALA A 31 10.97 6.52 15.01
CA ALA A 31 11.46 5.52 15.95
C ALA A 31 12.71 4.75 15.43
N ARG A 32 12.86 4.57 14.12
CA ARG A 32 14.06 3.94 13.49
C ARG A 32 15.24 4.89 13.38
N LEU A 33 14.98 6.18 13.18
CA LEU A 33 16.03 7.21 13.21
C LEU A 33 16.62 7.37 14.62
N GLN A 34 15.80 7.19 15.66
CA GLN A 34 16.25 7.23 17.07
C GLN A 34 16.92 5.92 17.53
N ASP A 35 16.55 4.78 16.94
CA ASP A 35 17.03 3.45 17.33
C ASP A 35 17.42 2.64 16.07
N PRO A 36 18.68 2.76 15.60
CA PRO A 36 19.18 2.07 14.41
C PRO A 36 19.13 0.54 14.51
N SER A 37 19.02 -0.04 15.72
CA SER A 37 18.94 -1.50 15.91
C SER A 37 17.66 -2.10 15.31
N ARG A 38 16.63 -1.27 15.09
CA ARG A 38 15.35 -1.65 14.47
C ARG A 38 15.44 -1.95 12.98
N GLY A 39 16.54 -1.59 12.32
CA GLY A 39 16.79 -1.88 10.90
C GLY A 39 15.73 -1.30 9.95
N VAL A 40 15.69 -1.85 8.73
CA VAL A 40 14.78 -1.43 7.66
C VAL A 40 13.46 -2.19 7.73
N MET A 41 12.34 -1.48 7.64
CA MET A 41 11.00 -2.06 7.53
C MET A 41 10.51 -2.06 6.07
N GLN A 42 9.88 -3.14 5.66
CA GLN A 42 9.19 -3.27 4.37
C GLN A 42 7.68 -3.08 4.55
N VAL A 43 7.05 -2.37 3.62
CA VAL A 43 5.61 -2.12 3.61
C VAL A 43 5.06 -2.48 2.24
N ARG A 44 4.07 -3.39 2.19
CA ARG A 44 3.42 -3.81 0.94
C ARG A 44 1.97 -3.36 0.95
N PHE A 45 1.56 -2.63 -0.07
CA PHE A 45 0.17 -2.26 -0.34
C PHE A 45 -0.35 -3.10 -1.50
N LEU A 46 -1.49 -3.78 -1.31
CA LEU A 46 -2.15 -4.56 -2.35
C LEU A 46 -3.62 -4.17 -2.47
N PHE A 47 -4.00 -3.69 -3.65
CA PHE A 47 -5.37 -3.25 -3.95
C PHE A 47 -6.04 -4.17 -4.97
N GLY A 48 -7.36 -4.14 -5.06
CA GLY A 48 -8.08 -4.65 -6.23
C GLY A 48 -7.86 -3.72 -7.41
N HIS A 49 -7.54 -4.27 -8.59
CA HIS A 49 -7.68 -3.48 -9.81
C HIS A 49 -9.16 -3.50 -10.21
N LEU A 50 -9.88 -2.38 -10.18
CA LEU A 50 -11.26 -2.32 -10.66
C LEU A 50 -11.29 -1.90 -12.13
N LEU A 51 -11.95 -2.73 -12.94
CA LEU A 51 -12.31 -2.35 -14.30
C LEU A 51 -13.42 -1.29 -14.21
N GLY A 52 -13.21 -0.11 -14.80
CA GLY A 52 -14.28 0.86 -15.00
C GLY A 52 -15.31 0.34 -16.01
N GLU A 53 -16.51 0.92 -16.04
CA GLU A 53 -17.62 0.44 -16.88
C GLU A 53 -17.25 0.33 -18.38
N SER A 54 -16.37 1.21 -18.86
CA SER A 54 -15.81 1.19 -20.23
C SER A 54 -15.03 -0.08 -20.58
N SER A 55 -14.61 -0.88 -19.59
CA SER A 55 -13.82 -2.11 -19.81
C SER A 55 -14.67 -3.33 -20.14
N ALA A 56 -16.01 -3.26 -19.97
CA ALA A 56 -16.93 -4.38 -20.21
C ALA A 56 -16.99 -4.83 -21.70
N LEU A 57 -16.40 -4.03 -22.61
CA LEU A 57 -16.32 -4.29 -24.04
C LEU A 57 -14.96 -4.86 -24.49
N LEU A 58 -14.00 -5.06 -23.58
CA LEU A 58 -12.69 -5.60 -23.93
C LEU A 58 -12.77 -7.12 -24.15
N PRO A 59 -12.22 -7.66 -25.25
CA PRO A 59 -12.25 -9.10 -25.50
C PRO A 59 -11.40 -9.85 -24.46
N LEU A 60 -11.84 -11.06 -24.09
CA LEU A 60 -11.27 -11.88 -23.00
C LEU A 60 -9.73 -11.93 -22.91
N PRO A 61 -8.94 -12.05 -24.01
CA PRO A 61 -7.47 -12.05 -23.93
C PRO A 61 -6.88 -10.74 -23.38
N VAL A 62 -7.55 -9.61 -23.58
CA VAL A 62 -7.11 -8.30 -23.08
C VAL A 62 -7.33 -8.20 -21.57
N ILE A 63 -8.39 -8.80 -21.04
CA ILE A 63 -8.70 -8.72 -19.60
C ILE A 63 -7.70 -9.55 -18.77
N ALA A 64 -7.27 -10.71 -19.27
CA ALA A 64 -6.23 -11.52 -18.62
C ALA A 64 -4.84 -10.81 -18.57
N ALA A 65 -4.58 -9.88 -19.49
CA ALA A 65 -3.34 -9.10 -19.53
C ALA A 65 -3.29 -7.97 -18.48
N ILE A 66 -4.40 -7.61 -17.84
CA ILE A 66 -4.46 -6.56 -16.80
C ILE A 66 -4.08 -7.14 -15.44
N THR A 67 -2.88 -7.75 -15.39
CA THR A 67 -2.27 -8.39 -14.22
C THR A 67 -1.05 -7.63 -13.71
N ASN A 68 -0.53 -6.63 -14.43
CA ASN A 68 0.72 -5.93 -14.11
C ASN A 68 0.74 -4.42 -14.41
N LEU A 69 -0.16 -3.64 -13.81
CA LEU A 69 -0.08 -2.18 -13.82
C LEU A 69 0.92 -1.64 -12.78
N GLY A 70 2.18 -2.08 -12.88
CA GLY A 70 3.32 -1.55 -12.11
C GLY A 70 3.70 -0.09 -12.46
N SER A 71 2.91 0.58 -13.30
CA SER A 71 3.12 1.93 -13.79
C SER A 71 2.02 2.93 -13.40
N ASP A 72 0.95 2.50 -12.72
CA ASP A 72 -0.19 3.34 -12.35
C ASP A 72 0.25 4.61 -11.60
N THR A 73 -0.01 5.76 -12.20
CA THR A 73 0.25 7.08 -11.63
C THR A 73 -0.41 7.25 -10.27
N THR A 74 -1.57 6.63 -10.05
CA THR A 74 -2.31 6.66 -8.79
C THR A 74 -1.52 5.99 -7.65
N LEU A 75 -0.91 4.82 -7.91
CA LEU A 75 -0.07 4.13 -6.93
C LEU A 75 1.22 4.91 -6.65
N LYS A 76 1.81 5.55 -7.66
CA LYS A 76 2.97 6.45 -7.49
C LYS A 76 2.63 7.69 -6.68
N LEU A 77 1.45 8.29 -6.91
CA LEU A 77 0.94 9.43 -6.14
C LEU A 77 0.67 9.02 -4.69
N LEU A 78 0.05 7.85 -4.46
CA LEU A 78 -0.17 7.30 -3.12
C LEU A 78 1.15 7.07 -2.37
N LEU A 79 2.13 6.40 -2.99
CA LEU A 79 3.43 6.17 -2.37
C LEU A 79 4.14 7.50 -2.08
N ARG A 80 4.11 8.46 -3.01
CA ARG A 80 4.65 9.81 -2.79
C ARG A 80 3.96 10.53 -1.63
N ASP A 81 2.63 10.42 -1.53
CA ASP A 81 1.80 11.08 -0.51
C ASP A 81 1.95 10.45 0.89
N ILE A 82 2.19 9.13 0.96
CA ILE A 82 2.51 8.42 2.20
C ILE A 82 3.97 8.67 2.62
N MET A 83 4.92 8.62 1.68
CA MET A 83 6.36 8.70 1.96
C MET A 83 6.90 10.14 2.04
N ARG A 84 6.12 11.16 1.66
CA ARG A 84 6.53 12.58 1.60
C ARG A 84 7.30 13.06 2.82
N ASN A 85 6.83 12.71 4.02
CA ASN A 85 7.42 13.13 5.30
C ASN A 85 8.60 12.24 5.72
N ILE A 86 8.67 11.01 5.20
CA ILE A 86 9.75 10.06 5.45
C ILE A 86 10.99 10.49 4.64
N ASP A 87 10.81 10.81 3.36
CA ASP A 87 11.91 11.18 2.47
C ASP A 87 12.59 12.49 2.91
N SER A 88 11.82 13.50 3.34
CA SER A 88 12.37 14.81 3.72
C SER A 88 13.27 14.81 4.95
N GLU A 89 13.03 13.91 5.92
CA GLU A 89 13.89 13.75 7.11
C GLU A 89 15.00 12.71 6.90
N THR A 90 14.72 11.66 6.12
CA THR A 90 15.73 10.66 5.75
C THR A 90 16.86 11.32 4.96
N LEU A 91 16.56 12.09 3.91
CA LEU A 91 17.56 12.69 3.02
C LEU A 91 18.54 13.64 3.73
N LYS A 92 18.20 14.14 4.91
CA LYS A 92 19.07 14.99 5.75
C LYS A 92 20.07 14.20 6.60
N THR A 93 19.76 12.93 6.93
CA THR A 93 20.43 12.18 8.02
C THR A 93 20.96 10.81 7.60
N ASN A 94 20.33 10.14 6.63
CA ASN A 94 20.68 8.81 6.18
C ASN A 94 20.64 8.70 4.65
N LYS A 95 21.65 8.05 4.06
CA LYS A 95 21.73 7.87 2.59
C LYS A 95 20.66 6.93 2.02
N GLN A 96 19.88 6.22 2.85
CA GLN A 96 18.77 5.36 2.41
C GLN A 96 17.58 5.41 3.39
N PRO A 97 16.34 5.22 2.90
CA PRO A 97 15.14 5.18 3.74
C PRO A 97 15.04 3.90 4.56
N LEU A 98 14.71 4.08 5.85
CA LEU A 98 14.51 3.01 6.83
C LEU A 98 13.11 2.37 6.74
N ILE A 99 12.23 2.95 5.93
CA ILE A 99 10.97 2.35 5.47
C ILE A 99 11.03 2.23 3.95
N ARG A 100 10.81 1.02 3.43
CA ARG A 100 10.72 0.74 1.99
C ARG A 100 9.29 0.31 1.68
N ALA A 101 8.57 1.12 0.91
CA ALA A 101 7.18 0.88 0.55
C ALA A 101 7.04 0.47 -0.93
N ALA A 102 6.20 -0.53 -1.20
CA ALA A 102 5.79 -0.93 -2.54
C ALA A 102 4.26 -1.04 -2.59
N ALA A 103 3.66 -0.67 -3.73
CA ALA A 103 2.23 -0.75 -3.95
C ALA A 103 1.92 -1.43 -5.28
N GLY A 104 0.86 -2.23 -5.30
CA GLY A 104 0.38 -2.93 -6.50
C GLY A 104 -1.12 -3.19 -6.46
N THR A 105 -1.65 -3.63 -7.59
CA THR A 105 -3.06 -4.04 -7.74
C THR A 105 -3.14 -5.48 -8.25
N LEU A 106 -4.11 -6.26 -7.77
CA LEU A 106 -4.34 -7.64 -8.20
C LEU A 106 -5.75 -7.81 -8.79
N ARG A 107 -5.77 -8.37 -10.00
CA ARG A 107 -6.93 -8.91 -10.72
C ARG A 107 -6.50 -10.19 -11.43
N PHE A 108 -7.37 -11.19 -11.46
CA PHE A 108 -7.15 -12.45 -12.15
C PHE A 108 -8.16 -12.69 -13.28
N TRP A 109 -9.41 -12.23 -13.12
CA TRP A 109 -10.50 -12.35 -14.11
C TRP A 109 -11.36 -11.06 -14.17
N PRO A 110 -12.28 -10.89 -15.14
CA PRO A 110 -13.23 -9.77 -15.19
C PRO A 110 -14.06 -9.60 -13.90
N ASP A 111 -14.31 -10.69 -13.18
CA ASP A 111 -15.10 -10.81 -11.96
C ASP A 111 -14.27 -11.20 -10.72
N SER A 112 -12.96 -11.44 -10.87
CA SER A 112 -12.06 -11.85 -9.78
C SER A 112 -10.90 -10.88 -9.57
N TRP A 113 -10.89 -10.21 -8.41
CA TRP A 113 -9.87 -9.25 -8.00
C TRP A 113 -9.64 -9.31 -6.49
N ASN A 114 -8.57 -8.66 -6.00
CA ASN A 114 -8.36 -8.57 -4.56
C ASN A 114 -9.49 -7.77 -3.88
N HIS A 115 -10.30 -8.46 -3.08
CA HIS A 115 -11.38 -7.88 -2.29
C HIS A 115 -11.14 -8.02 -0.76
N ALA A 116 -9.98 -8.54 -0.34
CA ALA A 116 -9.63 -8.64 1.08
C ALA A 116 -9.42 -7.26 1.72
N LYS A 117 -9.67 -7.14 3.02
CA LYS A 117 -9.32 -5.96 3.83
C LYS A 117 -8.52 -6.43 5.04
N ILE A 118 -7.20 -6.24 4.99
CA ILE A 118 -6.23 -6.80 5.95
C ILE A 118 -5.17 -5.74 6.29
N VAL A 119 -4.83 -5.62 7.56
CA VAL A 119 -3.59 -4.97 8.02
C VAL A 119 -2.84 -5.99 8.87
N ALA A 120 -1.71 -6.51 8.36
CA ALA A 120 -0.88 -7.49 9.04
C ALA A 120 0.51 -6.92 9.35
N ALA A 121 1.14 -7.39 10.42
CA ALA A 121 2.45 -6.95 10.87
C ALA A 121 3.28 -8.13 11.39
N ASP A 122 4.50 -8.27 10.87
CA ASP A 122 5.52 -9.24 11.27
C ASP A 122 5.08 -10.72 11.33
N GLY A 123 3.97 -11.08 10.70
CA GLY A 123 3.36 -12.43 10.80
C GLY A 123 2.78 -12.76 12.18
N GLU A 124 3.01 -11.90 13.17
CA GLU A 124 2.57 -12.04 14.56
C GLU A 124 1.16 -11.46 14.80
N ARG A 125 0.72 -10.48 13.99
CA ARG A 125 -0.52 -9.72 14.23
C ARG A 125 -1.26 -9.41 12.93
N MET A 126 -2.59 -9.48 12.98
CA MET A 126 -3.47 -9.18 11.86
C MET A 126 -4.79 -8.54 12.34
N ILE A 127 -5.23 -7.50 11.64
CA ILE A 127 -6.59 -6.96 11.68
C ILE A 127 -7.21 -7.26 10.32
N GLN A 128 -8.40 -7.88 10.28
CA GLN A 128 -9.09 -8.21 9.05
C GLN A 128 -10.62 -8.15 9.22
N GLY A 129 -11.36 -7.97 8.13
CA GLY A 129 -12.83 -7.97 8.15
C GLY A 129 -13.45 -7.49 6.85
N GLY A 130 -14.74 -7.10 6.91
CA GLY A 130 -15.51 -6.62 5.75
C GLY A 130 -15.39 -5.11 5.46
N ILE A 131 -14.82 -4.32 6.37
CA ILE A 131 -14.78 -2.85 6.28
C ILE A 131 -13.79 -2.41 5.19
N ASN A 132 -14.30 -1.81 4.10
CA ASN A 132 -13.47 -1.07 3.15
C ASN A 132 -12.86 0.16 3.85
N PHE A 133 -11.64 0.55 3.45
CA PHE A 133 -10.91 1.67 4.06
C PHE A 133 -11.35 3.03 3.48
N TRP A 134 -12.67 3.23 3.43
CA TRP A 134 -13.35 4.39 2.86
C TRP A 134 -14.08 5.20 3.94
N THR A 135 -14.12 6.51 3.78
CA THR A 135 -14.82 7.47 4.64
C THR A 135 -15.99 8.18 3.95
N ARG A 136 -16.16 7.89 2.65
CA ARG A 136 -17.30 8.25 1.80
C ARG A 136 -18.37 7.15 1.81
#